data_AF-A0A1F3Y046-F1
#
_entry.id   AF-A0A1F3Y046-F1
#
_cell.length_a   1.000
_cell.length_b   1.000
_cell.length_c   1.000
_cell.angle_alpha   90.00
_cell.angle_beta   90.00
_cell.angle_gamma   90.00
#
_symmetry.space_group_name_H-M   'P 1'
#
loop_
_entity.id
_entity.type
_entity.pdbx_description
1 polymer ?
#
loop_
_entity_poly.entity_id
_entity_poly.type
_entity_poly.pdbx_seq_one_letter_code
_entity_poly.pdbx_strand_id
1 'polypeptide(L)'
;MDGLVRLVVPVILLSLFAACSAPRMDGSTVEGKQAILDAVDIALTNGDCAGAIATIEPLYNSKYTDNDVRLARAAAHACSGGISSMAVVIQKLALSSSSLNGPSFWELITKIFYHWETDVLDTRITAASNSVDALFAAVSEGTVVASANQLNPTSFNVGSLFAPDRIADSNLFLIFVSMAMIGQFNSRYGEPNPVTFKRGKILGSDASNADGWTVYDKVDANACNYAASVINLLDAINESATSLEGKVGDMMDTIGGAFGSLINDACNAACKGEATGGVDYAAVGCGAFGGNPPIADMDFSGDELCKGTAGRPCLLALRNRDSCIVAEPTAANYRAQCAAAGIAKFVSENVAAGWLSN
;
A
#
# COMPACT_ATOMS: atom_id res chain seq x y z
N MET A 1 -12.72 -11.58 -74.91
CA MET A 1 -11.67 -11.25 -73.92
C MET A 1 -12.31 -11.26 -72.54
N ASP A 2 -12.97 -12.37 -72.18
CA ASP A 2 -13.99 -12.41 -71.10
C ASP A 2 -13.64 -13.39 -69.96
N GLY A 3 -12.48 -14.05 -70.04
CA GLY A 3 -12.06 -15.05 -69.05
C GLY A 3 -11.14 -14.51 -67.94
N LEU A 4 -10.47 -13.37 -68.14
CA LEU A 4 -9.48 -12.87 -67.20
C LEU A 4 -10.07 -12.05 -66.04
N VAL A 5 -11.30 -11.55 -66.17
CA VAL A 5 -11.94 -10.66 -65.19
C VAL A 5 -12.58 -11.45 -64.02
N ARG A 6 -12.88 -12.75 -64.19
CA ARG A 6 -13.56 -13.56 -63.17
C ARG A 6 -12.66 -14.18 -62.11
N LEU A 7 -11.33 -14.18 -62.30
CA LEU A 7 -10.39 -14.77 -61.33
C LEU A 7 -9.67 -13.75 -60.42
N VAL A 8 -9.69 -12.46 -60.77
CA VAL A 8 -8.96 -11.42 -60.02
C VAL A 8 -9.71 -10.98 -58.76
N VAL A 9 -11.06 -11.00 -58.79
CA VAL A 9 -11.89 -10.56 -57.66
C VAL A 9 -11.78 -11.46 -56.41
N PRO A 10 -11.80 -12.81 -56.49
CA PRO A 10 -11.69 -13.65 -55.29
C PRO A 10 -10.28 -13.64 -54.67
N VAL A 11 -9.22 -13.38 -55.44
CA VAL A 11 -7.84 -13.32 -54.92
C VAL A 11 -7.59 -12.01 -54.16
N ILE A 12 -8.18 -10.89 -54.59
CA ILE A 12 -8.11 -9.62 -53.86
C ILE A 12 -8.94 -9.68 -52.57
N LEU A 13 -10.10 -10.35 -52.57
CA LEU A 13 -10.87 -10.56 -51.34
C LEU A 13 -10.14 -11.45 -50.33
N LEU A 14 -9.44 -12.52 -50.76
CA LEU A 14 -8.70 -13.40 -49.85
C LEU A 14 -7.44 -12.74 -49.25
N SER A 15 -6.83 -11.77 -49.95
CA SER A 15 -5.64 -11.06 -49.48
C SER A 15 -5.96 -9.90 -48.52
N LEU A 16 -7.21 -9.41 -48.49
CA LEU A 16 -7.66 -8.42 -47.51
C LEU A 16 -7.95 -9.01 -46.12
N PHE A 17 -8.18 -10.33 -46.00
CA PHE A 17 -8.36 -11.00 -44.70
C PHE A 17 -7.06 -11.52 -44.07
N ALA A 18 -5.95 -11.54 -44.82
CA ALA A 18 -4.66 -12.08 -44.34
C ALA A 18 -3.76 -11.05 -43.64
N ALA A 19 -4.13 -9.76 -43.63
CA ALA A 19 -3.26 -8.68 -43.13
C ALA A 19 -3.57 -8.20 -41.71
N CYS A 20 -4.58 -8.74 -41.03
CA CYS A 20 -4.82 -8.47 -39.61
C CYS A 20 -4.35 -9.65 -38.76
N SER A 21 -3.08 -10.03 -38.87
CA SER A 21 -2.49 -10.89 -37.83
C SER A 21 -2.51 -10.10 -36.53
N ALA A 22 -3.23 -10.59 -35.52
CA ALA A 22 -3.23 -9.98 -34.20
C ALA A 22 -1.78 -9.68 -33.76
N PRO A 23 -1.53 -8.55 -33.09
CA PRO A 23 -0.19 -8.21 -32.61
C PRO A 23 0.41 -9.40 -31.87
N ARG A 24 1.66 -9.75 -32.20
CA ARG A 24 2.35 -10.81 -31.47
C ARG A 24 2.65 -10.30 -30.06
N MET A 25 2.10 -10.94 -29.04
CA MET A 25 2.37 -10.63 -27.64
C MET A 25 3.75 -11.18 -27.20
N ASP A 26 4.80 -10.72 -27.87
CA ASP A 26 6.19 -11.05 -27.55
C ASP A 26 6.79 -9.94 -26.69
N GLY A 27 6.89 -10.16 -25.37
CA GLY A 27 7.45 -9.19 -24.43
C GLY A 27 8.91 -8.81 -24.69
N SER A 28 9.62 -9.53 -25.57
CA SER A 28 11.00 -9.21 -25.95
C SER A 28 11.14 -8.11 -27.00
N THR A 29 10.06 -7.78 -27.71
CA THR A 29 10.05 -6.67 -28.67
C THR A 29 9.24 -5.50 -28.12
N VAL A 30 9.54 -4.30 -28.60
CA VAL A 30 8.80 -3.08 -28.19
C VAL A 30 7.33 -3.20 -28.58
N GLU A 31 7.04 -3.71 -29.78
CA GLU A 31 5.68 -3.88 -30.29
C GLU A 31 4.90 -4.93 -29.49
N GLY A 32 5.53 -6.04 -29.12
CA GLY A 32 4.86 -7.09 -28.36
C GLY A 32 4.66 -6.73 -26.90
N LYS A 33 5.59 -5.99 -26.29
CA LYS A 33 5.37 -5.33 -25.00
C LYS A 33 4.18 -4.37 -25.06
N GLN A 34 4.10 -3.50 -26.06
CA GLN A 34 2.99 -2.57 -26.20
C GLN A 34 1.66 -3.33 -26.36
N ALA A 35 1.63 -4.38 -27.18
CA ALA A 35 0.44 -5.21 -27.35
C ALA A 35 -0.03 -5.88 -26.03
N ILE A 36 0.89 -6.27 -25.15
CA ILE A 36 0.56 -6.80 -23.82
C ILE A 36 -0.06 -5.70 -22.96
N LEU A 37 0.55 -4.50 -22.94
CA LEU A 37 0.02 -3.36 -22.16
C LEU A 37 -1.37 -2.92 -22.66
N ASP A 38 -1.58 -2.87 -23.97
CA ASP A 38 -2.89 -2.56 -24.57
C ASP A 38 -3.93 -3.62 -24.20
N ALA A 39 -3.57 -4.90 -24.19
CA ALA A 39 -4.46 -5.98 -23.78
C ALA A 39 -4.81 -5.91 -22.28
N VAL A 40 -3.85 -5.52 -21.45
CA VAL A 40 -4.09 -5.26 -20.01
C VAL A 40 -5.06 -4.09 -19.85
N ASP A 41 -4.85 -2.97 -20.55
CA ASP A 41 -5.74 -1.81 -20.49
C ASP A 41 -7.16 -2.13 -20.94
N ILE A 42 -7.32 -2.90 -22.01
CA ILE A 42 -8.63 -3.41 -22.46
C ILE A 42 -9.28 -4.28 -21.39
N ALA A 43 -8.52 -5.19 -20.77
CA ALA A 43 -9.04 -6.06 -19.71
C ALA A 43 -9.48 -5.24 -18.49
N LEU A 44 -8.69 -4.25 -18.06
CA LEU A 44 -9.03 -3.33 -16.97
C LEU A 44 -10.29 -2.51 -17.29
N THR A 45 -10.38 -1.99 -18.51
CA THR A 45 -11.56 -1.24 -18.99
C THR A 45 -12.83 -2.09 -18.95
N ASN A 46 -12.72 -3.39 -19.25
CA ASN A 46 -13.83 -4.33 -19.19
C ASN A 46 -14.11 -4.88 -17.77
N GLY A 47 -13.31 -4.48 -16.76
CA GLY A 47 -13.38 -5.03 -15.41
C GLY A 47 -12.86 -6.46 -15.28
N ASP A 48 -12.18 -7.00 -16.29
CA ASP A 48 -11.54 -8.33 -16.26
C ASP A 48 -10.17 -8.26 -15.57
N CYS A 49 -10.20 -8.04 -14.25
CA CYS A 49 -8.98 -7.91 -13.45
C CYS A 49 -8.14 -9.20 -13.48
N ALA A 50 -8.78 -10.37 -13.53
CA ALA A 50 -8.09 -11.67 -13.57
C ALA A 50 -7.35 -11.85 -14.91
N GLY A 51 -8.00 -11.52 -16.03
CA GLY A 51 -7.39 -11.50 -17.35
C GLY A 51 -6.24 -10.49 -17.44
N ALA A 52 -6.41 -9.30 -16.86
CA ALA A 52 -5.35 -8.29 -16.77
C ALA A 52 -4.10 -8.81 -16.02
N ILE A 53 -4.29 -9.44 -14.85
CA ILE A 53 -3.19 -10.05 -14.07
C ILE A 53 -2.51 -11.15 -14.88
N ALA A 54 -3.29 -12.09 -15.44
CA ALA A 54 -2.76 -13.20 -16.22
C ALA A 54 -1.95 -12.73 -17.45
N THR A 55 -2.36 -11.61 -18.04
CA THR A 55 -1.70 -11.02 -19.22
C THR A 55 -0.40 -10.31 -18.87
N ILE A 56 -0.34 -9.57 -17.74
CA ILE A 56 0.85 -8.78 -17.37
C ILE A 56 1.94 -9.60 -16.66
N GLU A 57 1.59 -10.66 -15.93
CA GLU A 57 2.53 -11.42 -15.10
C GLU A 57 3.74 -12.02 -15.85
N PRO A 58 3.59 -12.61 -17.06
CA PRO A 58 4.75 -13.10 -17.81
C PRO A 58 5.75 -12.00 -18.14
N LEU A 59 5.28 -10.79 -18.44
CA LEU A 59 6.13 -9.64 -18.75
C LEU A 59 6.78 -9.07 -17.48
N TYR A 60 6.04 -8.96 -16.38
CA TYR A 60 6.54 -8.51 -15.09
C TYR A 60 7.66 -9.39 -14.53
N ASN A 61 7.58 -10.71 -14.72
CA ASN A 61 8.59 -11.68 -14.28
C ASN A 61 9.71 -11.91 -15.33
N SER A 62 9.86 -11.01 -16.31
CA SER A 62 10.87 -11.10 -17.35
C SER A 62 11.95 -10.02 -17.19
N LYS A 63 13.03 -10.14 -17.96
CA LYS A 63 14.07 -9.09 -18.07
C LYS A 63 13.60 -7.83 -18.81
N TYR A 64 12.39 -7.83 -19.38
CA TYR A 64 11.81 -6.72 -20.14
C TYR A 64 10.81 -5.90 -19.31
N THR A 65 10.73 -6.18 -18.01
CA THR A 65 9.96 -5.40 -17.04
C THR A 65 10.54 -3.99 -16.88
N ASP A 66 9.67 -2.99 -16.84
CA ASP A 66 10.00 -1.61 -16.52
C ASP A 66 8.82 -0.92 -15.83
N ASN A 67 8.89 0.41 -15.69
CA ASN A 67 7.92 1.17 -14.91
C ASN A 67 6.50 1.06 -15.46
N ASP A 68 6.30 1.02 -16.78
CA ASP A 68 4.97 0.86 -17.37
C ASP A 68 4.37 -0.51 -17.00
N VAL A 69 5.20 -1.55 -17.07
CA VAL A 69 4.80 -2.93 -16.70
C VAL A 69 4.44 -3.01 -15.22
N ARG A 70 5.22 -2.34 -14.36
CA ARG A 70 5.00 -2.30 -12.91
C ARG A 70 3.73 -1.54 -12.55
N LEU A 71 3.47 -0.40 -13.19
CA LEU A 71 2.23 0.36 -13.01
C LEU A 71 1.02 -0.43 -13.52
N ALA A 72 1.13 -1.08 -14.69
CA ALA A 72 0.07 -1.93 -15.23
C ALA A 72 -0.25 -3.12 -14.31
N ARG A 73 0.77 -3.77 -13.74
CA ARG A 73 0.59 -4.82 -12.73
C ARG A 73 -0.07 -4.28 -11.46
N ALA A 74 0.38 -3.13 -10.97
CA ALA A 74 -0.23 -2.47 -9.82
C ALA A 74 -1.72 -2.20 -10.07
N ALA A 75 -2.08 -1.73 -11.27
CA ALA A 75 -3.46 -1.48 -11.69
C ALA A 75 -4.29 -2.77 -11.77
N ALA A 76 -3.73 -3.85 -12.32
CA ALA A 76 -4.40 -5.14 -12.40
C ALA A 76 -4.72 -5.75 -11.02
N HIS A 77 -3.79 -5.66 -10.08
CA HIS A 77 -4.05 -6.04 -8.69
C HIS A 77 -4.99 -5.06 -7.97
N ALA A 78 -4.88 -3.76 -8.20
CA ALA A 78 -5.81 -2.80 -7.62
C ALA A 78 -7.26 -3.05 -8.10
N CYS A 79 -7.44 -3.40 -9.38
CA CYS A 79 -8.70 -3.83 -9.98
C CYS A 79 -9.26 -5.05 -9.23
N SER A 80 -8.47 -6.11 -9.03
CA SER A 80 -8.94 -7.30 -8.31
C SER A 80 -9.22 -7.04 -6.83
N GLY A 81 -8.57 -6.03 -6.25
CA GLY A 81 -8.85 -5.48 -4.92
C GLY A 81 -10.12 -4.62 -4.84
N GLY A 82 -10.87 -4.47 -5.94
CA GLY A 82 -12.06 -3.63 -5.98
C GLY A 82 -11.75 -2.14 -5.80
N ILE A 83 -10.53 -1.71 -6.09
CA ILE A 83 -10.11 -0.30 -6.10
C ILE A 83 -10.55 0.27 -7.45
N SER A 84 -11.87 0.30 -7.66
CA SER A 84 -12.51 0.36 -8.98
C SER A 84 -12.56 1.74 -9.61
N SER A 85 -12.13 2.80 -8.93
CA SER A 85 -11.71 4.05 -9.58
C SER A 85 -11.12 5.05 -8.59
N MET A 86 -9.90 5.51 -8.89
CA MET A 86 -9.25 6.63 -8.25
C MET A 86 -10.16 7.88 -8.22
N ALA A 87 -10.95 8.08 -9.28
CA ALA A 87 -11.91 9.17 -9.39
C ALA A 87 -12.96 9.17 -8.27
N VAL A 88 -13.49 8.01 -7.86
CA VAL A 88 -14.48 7.94 -6.78
C VAL A 88 -13.85 8.30 -5.43
N VAL A 89 -12.63 7.83 -5.19
CA VAL A 89 -11.89 8.18 -3.97
C VAL A 89 -11.63 9.69 -3.92
N ILE A 90 -11.11 10.26 -5.02
CA ILE A 90 -10.86 11.70 -5.13
C ILE A 90 -12.14 12.51 -4.95
N GLN A 91 -13.25 12.11 -5.59
CA GLN A 91 -14.53 12.81 -5.47
C GLN A 91 -15.03 12.81 -4.02
N LYS A 92 -14.97 11.66 -3.33
CA LYS A 92 -15.40 11.54 -1.93
C LYS A 92 -14.49 12.34 -0.98
N LEU A 93 -13.18 12.35 -1.24
CA LEU A 93 -12.22 13.16 -0.50
C LEU A 93 -12.49 14.66 -0.69
N ALA A 94 -12.68 15.11 -1.93
CA ALA A 94 -12.97 16.51 -2.24
C ALA A 94 -14.24 17.02 -1.54
N LEU A 95 -15.29 16.20 -1.51
CA LEU A 95 -16.55 16.50 -0.82
C LEU A 95 -16.43 16.51 0.71
N SER A 96 -15.42 15.85 1.27
CA SER A 96 -15.21 15.71 2.72
C SER A 96 -14.07 16.57 3.26
N SER A 97 -13.49 17.45 2.44
CA SER A 97 -12.23 18.17 2.71
C SER A 97 -12.18 18.93 4.05
N SER A 98 -13.31 19.40 4.58
CA SER A 98 -13.36 20.08 5.88
C SER A 98 -13.30 19.15 7.10
N SER A 99 -13.40 17.84 6.92
CA SER A 99 -13.43 16.83 8.01
C SER A 99 -12.33 15.77 7.88
N LEU A 100 -11.23 16.06 7.18
CA LEU A 100 -10.16 15.07 6.96
C LEU A 100 -9.06 15.15 8.01
N ASN A 101 -9.37 15.63 9.22
CA ASN A 101 -8.46 15.56 10.36
C ASN A 101 -8.98 14.57 11.41
N GLY A 102 -8.05 13.85 12.04
CA GLY A 102 -8.33 12.91 13.12
C GLY A 102 -9.34 11.78 12.78
N PRO A 103 -10.34 11.51 13.66
CA PRO A 103 -11.24 10.35 13.54
C PRO A 103 -12.02 10.26 12.22
N SER A 104 -12.43 11.40 11.67
CA SER A 104 -13.27 11.47 10.46
C SER A 104 -12.54 11.00 9.19
N PHE A 105 -11.22 11.11 9.15
CA PHE A 105 -10.41 10.54 8.07
C PHE A 105 -10.48 9.00 8.08
N TRP A 106 -10.30 8.38 9.24
CA TRP A 106 -10.38 6.92 9.40
C TRP A 106 -11.78 6.40 9.11
N GLU A 107 -12.81 7.11 9.57
CA GLU A 107 -14.21 6.81 9.25
C GLU A 107 -14.45 6.86 7.73
N LEU A 108 -13.97 7.92 7.06
CA LEU A 108 -14.13 8.06 5.61
C LEU A 108 -13.44 6.92 4.84
N ILE A 109 -12.18 6.63 5.15
CA ILE A 109 -11.45 5.53 4.49
C ILE A 109 -12.17 4.21 4.70
N THR A 110 -12.58 3.93 5.93
CA THR A 110 -13.34 2.71 6.25
C THR A 110 -14.63 2.65 5.45
N LYS A 111 -15.38 3.75 5.38
CA LYS A 111 -16.64 3.86 4.63
C LYS A 111 -16.45 3.66 3.12
N ILE A 112 -15.36 4.16 2.54
CA ILE A 112 -15.07 4.02 1.11
C ILE A 112 -14.80 2.55 0.75
N PHE A 113 -14.03 1.86 1.58
CA PHE A 113 -13.54 0.51 1.29
C PHE A 113 -14.23 -0.59 2.08
N TYR A 114 -15.36 -0.26 2.73
CA TYR A 114 -16.10 -1.19 3.57
C TYR A 114 -16.59 -2.40 2.77
N HIS A 115 -16.45 -3.56 3.39
CA HIS A 115 -17.13 -4.78 2.99
C HIS A 115 -17.43 -5.59 4.26
N TRP A 116 -18.50 -6.37 4.24
CA TRP A 116 -18.91 -7.18 5.40
C TRP A 116 -18.44 -8.63 5.30
N GLU A 117 -18.22 -9.14 4.08
CA GLU A 117 -17.70 -10.51 3.88
C GLU A 117 -16.18 -10.55 4.08
N THR A 118 -15.75 -11.41 5.02
CA THR A 118 -14.34 -11.67 5.34
C THR A 118 -13.52 -12.11 4.13
N ASP A 119 -13.99 -13.09 3.36
CA ASP A 119 -13.22 -13.65 2.23
C ASP A 119 -12.92 -12.61 1.16
N VAL A 120 -13.88 -11.69 0.95
CA VAL A 120 -13.70 -10.55 0.05
C VAL A 120 -12.65 -9.59 0.61
N LEU A 121 -12.69 -9.27 1.91
CA LEU A 121 -11.70 -8.40 2.55
C LEU A 121 -10.29 -8.99 2.44
N ASP A 122 -10.12 -10.28 2.74
CA ASP A 122 -8.82 -10.96 2.70
C ASP A 122 -8.25 -10.99 1.27
N THR A 123 -9.10 -11.23 0.27
CA THR A 123 -8.74 -11.14 -1.15
C THR A 123 -8.28 -9.74 -1.52
N ARG A 124 -9.01 -8.71 -1.07
CA ARG A 124 -8.67 -7.32 -1.38
C ARG A 124 -7.39 -6.85 -0.69
N ILE A 125 -7.14 -7.28 0.56
CA ILE A 125 -5.89 -6.99 1.29
C ILE A 125 -4.70 -7.59 0.56
N THR A 126 -4.84 -8.82 0.08
CA THR A 126 -3.81 -9.51 -0.72
C THR A 126 -3.55 -8.77 -2.04
N ALA A 127 -4.62 -8.37 -2.72
CA ALA A 127 -4.52 -7.63 -3.97
C ALA A 127 -3.86 -6.25 -3.78
N ALA A 128 -4.23 -5.51 -2.73
CA ALA A 128 -3.59 -4.25 -2.38
C ALA A 128 -2.10 -4.45 -2.06
N SER A 129 -1.74 -5.49 -1.31
CA SER A 129 -0.33 -5.83 -1.00
C SER A 129 0.50 -6.06 -2.26
N ASN A 130 -0.04 -6.86 -3.20
CA ASN A 130 0.64 -7.13 -4.48
C ASN A 130 0.79 -5.87 -5.35
N SER A 131 -0.18 -4.96 -5.25
CA SER A 131 -0.13 -3.66 -5.92
C SER A 131 0.97 -2.76 -5.31
N VAL A 132 1.07 -2.69 -3.96
CA VAL A 132 2.17 -1.98 -3.27
C VAL A 132 3.54 -2.48 -3.72
N ASP A 133 3.73 -3.79 -3.85
CA ASP A 133 5.02 -4.34 -4.30
C ASP A 133 5.39 -3.89 -5.71
N ALA A 134 4.42 -3.91 -6.63
CA ALA A 134 4.63 -3.45 -7.99
C ALA A 134 4.96 -1.94 -8.02
N LEU A 135 4.31 -1.15 -7.17
CA LEU A 135 4.56 0.29 -7.05
C LEU A 135 5.94 0.58 -6.48
N PHE A 136 6.39 -0.16 -5.46
CA PHE A 136 7.75 -0.03 -4.93
C PHE A 136 8.80 -0.36 -5.98
N ALA A 137 8.53 -1.31 -6.87
CA ALA A 137 9.42 -1.63 -7.97
C ALA A 137 9.54 -0.50 -9.02
N ALA A 138 8.59 0.43 -9.09
CA ALA A 138 8.58 1.50 -10.09
C ALA A 138 9.48 2.68 -9.66
N VAL A 139 10.75 2.61 -10.03
CA VAL A 139 11.83 3.54 -9.61
C VAL A 139 12.14 4.59 -10.67
N SER A 140 12.45 5.81 -10.24
CA SER A 140 12.87 6.93 -11.08
C SER A 140 14.20 6.66 -11.78
N GLU A 141 14.38 7.23 -12.98
CA GLU A 141 15.63 7.13 -13.71
C GLU A 141 16.78 7.83 -12.95
N GLY A 142 17.95 7.18 -12.91
CA GLY A 142 19.12 7.73 -12.23
C GLY A 142 19.17 7.49 -10.71
N THR A 143 18.11 6.92 -10.12
CA THR A 143 18.14 6.47 -8.72
C THR A 143 19.21 5.41 -8.53
N VAL A 144 20.17 5.66 -7.63
CA VAL A 144 21.16 4.67 -7.23
C VAL A 144 20.46 3.63 -6.36
N VAL A 145 20.46 2.37 -6.80
CA VAL A 145 19.85 1.27 -6.04
C VAL A 145 20.47 1.23 -4.65
N ALA A 146 19.62 1.48 -3.69
CA ALA A 146 19.96 1.70 -2.31
C ALA A 146 20.50 0.40 -1.66
N SER A 147 21.13 0.48 -0.48
CA SER A 147 21.70 -0.69 0.21
C SER A 147 20.65 -1.78 0.45
N ALA A 148 21.04 -3.06 0.61
CA ALA A 148 20.10 -4.19 0.71
C ALA A 148 18.96 -4.02 1.74
N ASN A 149 19.15 -3.19 2.77
CA ASN A 149 18.14 -2.86 3.78
C ASN A 149 17.03 -1.92 3.29
N GLN A 150 17.19 -1.36 2.09
CA GLN A 150 16.30 -0.41 1.43
C GLN A 150 15.55 -1.05 0.26
N LEU A 151 15.81 -2.33 0.02
CA LEU A 151 15.27 -3.15 -1.04
C LEU A 151 14.28 -4.15 -0.45
N ASN A 152 13.26 -4.54 -1.22
CA ASN A 152 12.46 -5.72 -0.88
C ASN A 152 13.19 -6.97 -1.41
N PRO A 153 13.81 -7.81 -0.57
CA PRO A 153 14.61 -8.94 -1.04
C PRO A 153 13.77 -10.11 -1.56
N THR A 154 12.46 -10.13 -1.27
CA THR A 154 11.55 -11.24 -1.63
C THR A 154 10.88 -11.04 -2.99
N SER A 155 10.92 -9.82 -3.55
CA SER A 155 10.28 -9.52 -4.83
C SER A 155 11.21 -9.78 -6.02
N PHE A 156 10.66 -10.34 -7.10
CA PHE A 156 11.41 -10.54 -8.36
C PHE A 156 11.89 -9.22 -8.95
N ASN A 157 11.08 -8.17 -8.81
CA ASN A 157 11.44 -6.81 -9.13
C ASN A 157 11.82 -6.08 -7.83
N VAL A 158 13.12 -5.90 -7.63
CA VAL A 158 13.61 -5.20 -6.45
C VAL A 158 13.24 -3.72 -6.56
N GLY A 159 12.47 -3.24 -5.60
CA GLY A 159 11.98 -1.85 -5.55
C GLY A 159 12.63 -1.00 -4.46
N SER A 160 12.28 0.28 -4.43
CA SER A 160 12.67 1.18 -3.35
C SER A 160 11.54 1.43 -2.35
N LEU A 161 11.88 1.33 -1.08
CA LEU A 161 11.03 1.73 0.03
C LEU A 161 11.00 3.25 0.23
N PHE A 162 11.87 4.00 -0.44
CA PHE A 162 11.99 5.45 -0.32
C PHE A 162 11.12 6.13 -1.37
N ALA A 163 10.23 7.03 -0.95
CA ALA A 163 9.34 7.74 -1.87
C ALA A 163 10.02 8.50 -3.03
N PRO A 164 11.14 9.24 -2.85
CA PRO A 164 11.80 10.01 -3.91
C PRO A 164 12.46 9.12 -4.95
N ASP A 165 12.80 7.89 -4.56
CA ASP A 165 13.40 6.92 -5.46
C ASP A 165 12.36 6.35 -6.43
N ARG A 166 11.06 6.50 -6.11
CA ARG A 166 9.94 6.03 -6.92
C ARG A 166 9.51 7.11 -7.91
N ILE A 167 8.96 6.69 -9.05
CA ILE A 167 8.33 7.63 -9.98
C ILE A 167 7.10 8.30 -9.35
N ALA A 168 6.81 9.55 -9.75
CA ALA A 168 5.70 10.34 -9.20
C ALA A 168 4.35 9.60 -9.30
N ASP A 169 4.07 8.96 -10.44
CA ASP A 169 2.84 8.20 -10.67
C ASP A 169 2.70 7.01 -9.71
N SER A 170 3.82 6.39 -9.34
CA SER A 170 3.83 5.29 -8.38
C SER A 170 3.46 5.78 -6.98
N ASN A 171 4.03 6.91 -6.52
CA ASN A 171 3.66 7.51 -5.24
C ASN A 171 2.18 7.93 -5.25
N LEU A 172 1.72 8.58 -6.32
CA LEU A 172 0.32 8.97 -6.42
C LEU A 172 -0.61 7.75 -6.34
N PHE A 173 -0.27 6.66 -7.03
CA PHE A 173 -1.08 5.45 -6.99
C PHE A 173 -1.00 4.75 -5.62
N LEU A 174 0.17 4.77 -4.98
CA LEU A 174 0.39 4.19 -3.66
C LEU A 174 -0.47 4.84 -2.58
N ILE A 175 -0.81 6.12 -2.69
CA ILE A 175 -1.79 6.79 -1.81
C ILE A 175 -3.11 6.02 -1.82
N PHE A 176 -3.66 5.75 -3.01
CA PHE A 176 -4.96 5.10 -3.15
C PHE A 176 -4.96 3.64 -2.72
N VAL A 177 -3.91 2.90 -3.08
CA VAL A 177 -3.76 1.50 -2.69
C VAL A 177 -3.60 1.39 -1.18
N SER A 178 -2.80 2.26 -0.56
CA SER A 178 -2.61 2.27 0.89
C SER A 178 -3.90 2.64 1.63
N MET A 179 -4.66 3.64 1.15
CA MET A 179 -5.99 3.94 1.71
C MET A 179 -6.94 2.75 1.61
N ALA A 180 -6.96 2.07 0.46
CA ALA A 180 -7.81 0.89 0.26
C ALA A 180 -7.49 -0.20 1.27
N MET A 181 -6.21 -0.47 1.43
CA MET A 181 -5.68 -1.46 2.35
C MET A 181 -6.00 -1.15 3.81
N ILE A 182 -5.79 0.10 4.24
CA ILE A 182 -6.16 0.59 5.57
C ILE A 182 -7.67 0.40 5.81
N GLY A 183 -8.51 0.80 4.86
CA GLY A 183 -9.97 0.68 4.99
C GLY A 183 -10.45 -0.76 5.07
N GLN A 184 -9.79 -1.67 4.35
CA GLN A 184 -10.08 -3.11 4.41
C GLN A 184 -9.64 -3.70 5.76
N PHE A 185 -8.45 -3.36 6.26
CA PHE A 185 -8.02 -3.76 7.60
C PHE A 185 -8.96 -3.22 8.69
N ASN A 186 -9.33 -1.95 8.61
CA ASN A 186 -10.30 -1.35 9.53
C ASN A 186 -11.64 -2.10 9.51
N SER A 187 -12.13 -2.47 8.33
CA SER A 187 -13.36 -3.24 8.17
C SER A 187 -13.23 -4.66 8.74
N ARG A 188 -12.11 -5.33 8.42
CA ARG A 188 -11.85 -6.74 8.76
C ARG A 188 -11.58 -6.95 10.24
N TYR A 189 -10.82 -6.05 10.86
CA TYR A 189 -10.28 -6.22 12.20
C TYR A 189 -10.79 -5.19 13.20
N GLY A 190 -11.45 -4.13 12.75
CA GLY A 190 -12.09 -3.13 13.62
C GLY A 190 -13.59 -3.35 13.83
N GLU A 191 -14.20 -4.27 13.07
CA GLU A 191 -15.65 -4.55 13.07
C GLU A 191 -16.51 -3.29 13.16
N PRO A 192 -16.38 -2.37 12.19
CA PRO A 192 -17.10 -1.12 12.25
C PRO A 192 -18.60 -1.34 12.14
N ASN A 193 -19.36 -0.48 12.81
CA ASN A 193 -20.79 -0.42 12.61
C ASN A 193 -21.08 -0.02 11.15
N PRO A 194 -21.87 -0.79 10.38
CA PRO A 194 -22.08 -0.53 8.95
C PRO A 194 -22.89 0.75 8.64
N VAL A 195 -23.50 1.37 9.65
CA VAL A 195 -24.27 2.61 9.51
C VAL A 195 -23.42 3.82 9.87
N THR A 196 -22.74 3.76 11.01
CA THR A 196 -21.95 4.89 11.51
C THR A 196 -20.49 4.86 11.07
N PHE A 197 -20.00 3.70 10.60
CA PHE A 197 -18.59 3.43 10.30
C PHE A 197 -17.62 3.76 11.44
N LYS A 198 -18.16 3.89 12.66
CA LYS A 198 -17.38 3.92 13.90
C LYS A 198 -16.90 2.52 14.21
N ARG A 199 -15.69 2.43 14.75
CA ARG A 199 -15.07 1.15 15.12
C ARG A 199 -15.87 0.43 16.21
N GLY A 200 -15.98 -0.89 16.10
CA GLY A 200 -16.60 -1.75 17.11
C GLY A 200 -15.62 -2.36 18.11
N LYS A 201 -14.37 -2.63 17.70
CA LYS A 201 -13.34 -3.27 18.56
C LYS A 201 -11.93 -2.79 18.28
N ILE A 202 -10.98 -3.00 19.19
CA ILE A 202 -9.56 -2.69 18.95
C ILE A 202 -9.05 -3.49 17.74
N LEU A 203 -8.23 -2.89 16.88
CA LEU A 203 -7.71 -3.57 15.70
C LEU A 203 -6.97 -4.85 16.11
N GLY A 204 -7.31 -5.96 15.47
CA GLY A 204 -6.71 -7.27 15.74
C GLY A 204 -7.20 -7.96 17.02
N SER A 205 -8.17 -7.37 17.73
CA SER A 205 -8.67 -7.98 18.96
C SER A 205 -9.62 -9.15 18.69
N ASP A 206 -9.50 -10.17 19.53
CA ASP A 206 -10.35 -11.35 19.57
C ASP A 206 -10.51 -11.88 21.01
N ALA A 207 -11.18 -13.03 21.18
CA ALA A 207 -11.45 -13.62 22.49
C ALA A 207 -10.19 -14.04 23.27
N SER A 208 -9.09 -14.32 22.57
CA SER A 208 -7.79 -14.69 23.14
C SER A 208 -6.81 -13.51 23.24
N ASN A 209 -7.10 -12.42 22.54
CA ASN A 209 -6.27 -11.24 22.45
C ASN A 209 -7.11 -9.96 22.56
N ALA A 210 -7.50 -9.60 23.78
CA ALA A 210 -8.33 -8.41 24.02
C ALA A 210 -7.62 -7.10 23.63
N ASP A 211 -6.31 -7.04 23.78
CA ASP A 211 -5.51 -5.86 23.46
C ASP A 211 -5.24 -5.72 21.95
N GLY A 212 -5.53 -6.75 21.15
CA GLY A 212 -5.37 -6.71 19.70
C GLY A 212 -3.93 -6.42 19.29
N TRP A 213 -3.74 -5.59 18.26
CA TRP A 213 -2.42 -5.20 17.76
C TRP A 213 -1.79 -4.04 18.54
N THR A 214 -2.38 -3.59 19.66
CA THR A 214 -1.82 -2.45 20.42
C THR A 214 -0.62 -2.86 21.28
N VAL A 215 -0.30 -4.15 21.34
CA VAL A 215 0.83 -4.72 22.09
C VAL A 215 1.75 -5.47 21.13
N TYR A 216 3.07 -5.27 21.26
CA TYR A 216 4.05 -5.77 20.28
C TYR A 216 4.06 -7.30 20.13
N ASP A 217 3.83 -8.08 21.20
CA ASP A 217 3.82 -9.55 21.16
C ASP A 217 2.57 -10.12 20.46
N LYS A 218 1.61 -9.23 20.15
CA LYS A 218 0.39 -9.52 19.40
C LYS A 218 0.42 -9.00 17.96
N VAL A 219 1.50 -8.32 17.58
CA VAL A 219 1.72 -7.87 16.20
C VAL A 219 2.03 -9.08 15.33
N ASP A 220 1.09 -9.39 14.44
CA ASP A 220 1.24 -10.41 13.41
C ASP A 220 1.58 -9.79 12.04
N ALA A 221 1.58 -10.62 11.00
CA ALA A 221 1.83 -10.14 9.64
C ALA A 221 0.79 -9.10 9.19
N ASN A 222 -0.46 -9.21 9.64
CA ASN A 222 -1.53 -8.27 9.29
C ASN A 222 -1.33 -6.91 9.96
N ALA A 223 -0.95 -6.91 11.24
CA ALA A 223 -0.61 -5.70 11.99
C ALA A 223 0.56 -4.94 11.35
N CYS A 224 1.63 -5.67 10.99
CA CYS A 224 2.77 -5.13 10.27
C CYS A 224 2.37 -4.54 8.91
N ASN A 225 1.53 -5.26 8.17
CA ASN A 225 1.08 -4.81 6.86
C ASN A 225 0.19 -3.56 6.96
N TYR A 226 -0.71 -3.51 7.95
CA TYR A 226 -1.51 -2.34 8.26
C TYR A 226 -0.65 -1.12 8.59
N ALA A 227 0.29 -1.26 9.52
CA ALA A 227 1.18 -0.18 9.93
C ALA A 227 2.08 0.29 8.77
N ALA A 228 2.58 -0.64 7.95
CA ALA A 228 3.30 -0.33 6.73
C ALA A 228 2.44 0.50 5.77
N SER A 229 1.18 0.12 5.52
CA SER A 229 0.26 0.89 4.68
C SER A 229 0.05 2.32 5.18
N VAL A 230 -0.08 2.52 6.50
CA VAL A 230 -0.23 3.86 7.09
C VAL A 230 1.01 4.72 6.82
N ILE A 231 2.21 4.18 7.03
CA ILE A 231 3.46 4.93 6.77
C ILE A 231 3.64 5.20 5.28
N ASN A 232 3.40 4.19 4.44
CA ASN A 232 3.57 4.30 3.00
C ASN A 232 2.60 5.31 2.39
N LEU A 233 1.37 5.42 2.93
CA LEU A 233 0.43 6.49 2.61
C LEU A 233 1.02 7.87 2.91
N LEU A 234 1.55 8.07 4.12
CA LEU A 234 2.11 9.36 4.54
C LEU A 234 3.36 9.75 3.75
N ASP A 235 4.26 8.80 3.49
CA ASP A 235 5.45 9.04 2.69
C ASP A 235 5.08 9.41 1.25
N ALA A 236 4.09 8.72 0.67
CA ALA A 236 3.60 9.02 -0.67
C ALA A 236 2.90 10.38 -0.73
N ILE A 237 2.11 10.73 0.29
CA ILE A 237 1.50 12.06 0.43
C ILE A 237 2.57 13.14 0.47
N ASN A 238 3.58 13.01 1.34
CA ASN A 238 4.62 14.02 1.49
C ASN A 238 5.43 14.23 0.20
N GLU A 239 5.65 13.16 -0.57
CA GLU A 239 6.32 13.23 -1.87
C GLU A 239 5.43 13.86 -2.94
N SER A 240 4.15 13.46 -3.02
CA SER A 240 3.24 13.89 -4.07
C SER A 240 2.55 15.23 -3.81
N ALA A 241 2.46 15.69 -2.56
CA ALA A 241 1.71 16.90 -2.20
C ALA A 241 2.21 18.15 -2.96
N THR A 242 3.52 18.26 -3.19
CA THR A 242 4.12 19.38 -3.95
C THR A 242 3.73 19.40 -5.43
N SER A 243 3.28 18.27 -5.97
CA SER A 243 2.87 18.11 -7.37
C SER A 243 1.35 18.20 -7.56
N LEU A 244 0.57 18.20 -6.46
CA LEU A 244 -0.88 18.29 -6.49
C LEU A 244 -1.30 19.74 -6.27
N GLU A 245 -2.05 20.30 -7.22
CA GLU A 245 -2.55 21.66 -7.12
C GLU A 245 -3.97 21.74 -6.51
N GLY A 246 -4.30 22.91 -5.96
CA GLY A 246 -5.62 23.24 -5.45
C GLY A 246 -6.03 22.45 -4.20
N LYS A 247 -7.35 22.27 -4.01
CA LYS A 247 -7.91 21.68 -2.78
C LYS A 247 -7.40 20.27 -2.46
N VAL A 248 -7.04 19.49 -3.48
CA VAL A 248 -6.50 18.14 -3.28
C VAL A 248 -5.08 18.23 -2.73
N GLY A 249 -4.24 19.13 -3.25
CA GLY A 249 -2.92 19.42 -2.70
C GLY A 249 -2.98 19.87 -1.25
N ASP A 250 -3.77 20.91 -0.94
CA ASP A 250 -3.94 21.45 0.42
C ASP A 250 -4.38 20.38 1.43
N MET A 251 -5.27 19.49 0.98
CA MET A 251 -5.78 18.38 1.77
C MET A 251 -4.69 17.34 2.04
N MET A 252 -3.92 16.97 1.01
CA MET A 252 -2.80 16.05 1.18
C MET A 252 -1.73 16.65 2.11
N ASP A 253 -1.44 17.94 1.98
CA ASP A 253 -0.53 18.66 2.89
C ASP A 253 -1.04 18.67 4.33
N THR A 254 -2.35 18.88 4.52
CA THR A 254 -2.98 18.81 5.84
C THR A 254 -2.86 17.41 6.45
N ILE A 255 -3.12 16.37 5.64
CA ILE A 255 -2.99 14.98 6.09
C ILE A 255 -1.53 14.68 6.43
N GLY A 256 -0.60 14.97 5.52
CA GLY A 256 0.83 14.74 5.69
C GLY A 256 1.42 15.47 6.89
N GLY A 257 1.07 16.74 7.09
CA GLY A 257 1.55 17.54 8.23
C GLY A 257 0.97 17.08 9.57
N ALA A 258 -0.36 17.08 9.70
CA ALA A 258 -1.02 16.81 10.97
C ALA A 258 -0.96 15.32 11.36
N PHE A 259 -1.33 14.40 10.46
CA PHE A 259 -1.26 12.98 10.76
C PHE A 259 0.17 12.46 10.71
N GLY A 260 1.01 12.96 9.79
CA GLY A 260 2.39 12.52 9.71
C GLY A 260 3.15 12.75 11.01
N SER A 261 2.96 13.91 11.65
CA SER A 261 3.54 14.16 12.98
C SER A 261 2.99 13.22 14.05
N LEU A 262 1.69 12.97 14.08
CA LEU A 262 1.08 12.14 15.12
C LEU A 262 1.43 10.64 14.98
N ILE A 263 1.41 10.12 13.75
CA ILE A 263 1.83 8.75 13.46
C ILE A 263 3.31 8.58 13.75
N ASN A 264 4.11 9.58 13.44
CA ASN A 264 5.51 9.59 13.84
C ASN A 264 5.70 9.50 15.36
N ASP A 265 4.99 10.37 16.10
CA ASP A 265 5.12 10.40 17.54
C ASP A 265 4.70 9.07 18.15
N ALA A 266 3.63 8.44 17.63
CA ALA A 266 3.19 7.11 18.05
C ALA A 266 4.25 6.02 17.77
N CYS A 267 4.87 6.07 16.59
CA CYS A 267 5.91 5.15 16.16
C CYS A 267 7.17 5.24 17.04
N ASN A 268 7.65 6.47 17.28
CA ASN A 268 8.80 6.72 18.15
C ASN A 268 8.50 6.36 19.61
N ALA A 269 7.33 6.78 20.11
CA ALA A 269 6.88 6.53 21.46
C ALA A 269 6.82 5.04 21.77
N ALA A 270 6.20 4.24 20.90
CA ALA A 270 6.13 2.80 21.08
C ALA A 270 7.49 2.11 20.92
N CYS A 271 8.35 2.60 20.02
CA CYS A 271 9.71 2.07 19.90
C CYS A 271 10.55 2.33 21.17
N LYS A 272 10.37 3.48 21.82
CA LYS A 272 11.07 3.88 23.05
C LYS A 272 10.39 3.42 24.35
N GLY A 273 9.10 3.08 24.30
CA GLY A 273 8.26 2.88 25.48
C GLY A 273 7.90 4.18 26.23
N GLU A 274 7.84 5.31 25.54
CA GLU A 274 7.54 6.63 26.10
C GLU A 274 6.07 7.02 25.88
N ALA A 275 5.45 7.78 26.78
CA ALA A 275 4.10 8.31 26.54
C ALA A 275 4.11 9.54 25.62
N THR A 276 3.22 9.62 24.62
CA THR A 276 3.05 10.79 23.73
C THR A 276 1.58 11.03 23.39
N GLY A 277 1.19 12.30 23.16
CA GLY A 277 -0.14 12.64 22.63
C GLY A 277 -1.34 12.22 23.50
N GLY A 278 -1.14 12.05 24.81
CA GLY A 278 -2.18 11.58 25.74
C GLY A 278 -2.43 10.07 25.72
N VAL A 279 -1.62 9.30 24.99
CA VAL A 279 -1.67 7.83 24.94
C VAL A 279 -0.46 7.27 25.70
N ASP A 280 -0.71 6.35 26.62
CA ASP A 280 0.35 5.65 27.36
C ASP A 280 0.88 4.46 26.56
N TYR A 281 2.10 4.60 26.02
CA TYR A 281 2.79 3.53 25.31
C TYR A 281 3.72 2.70 26.20
N ALA A 282 3.75 2.92 27.52
CA ALA A 282 4.60 2.13 28.42
C ALA A 282 4.25 0.63 28.35
N ALA A 283 2.97 0.29 28.17
CA ALA A 283 2.50 -1.09 27.98
C ALA A 283 2.74 -1.65 26.56
N VAL A 284 3.04 -0.78 25.59
CA VAL A 284 3.35 -1.15 24.19
C VAL A 284 4.85 -1.31 23.96
N GLY A 285 5.63 -0.56 24.74
CA GLY A 285 7.07 -0.39 24.57
C GLY A 285 7.84 -1.70 24.59
N CYS A 286 8.77 -1.83 23.64
CA CYS A 286 9.79 -2.88 23.60
C CYS A 286 10.54 -3.05 24.95
N GLY A 287 10.66 -1.97 25.74
CA GLY A 287 11.37 -1.99 27.03
C GLY A 287 10.61 -2.64 28.18
N ALA A 288 9.30 -2.84 28.09
CA ALA A 288 8.50 -3.41 29.18
C ALA A 288 8.54 -4.95 29.23
N PHE A 289 9.03 -5.61 28.18
CA PHE A 289 8.93 -7.06 28.05
C PHE A 289 10.27 -7.76 28.30
N GLY A 290 10.35 -8.42 29.47
CA GLY A 290 11.40 -9.35 29.83
C GLY A 290 11.32 -10.71 29.12
N GLY A 291 10.86 -10.74 27.85
CA GLY A 291 10.75 -11.96 27.05
C GLY A 291 12.12 -12.50 26.62
N ASN A 292 12.20 -13.81 26.39
CA ASN A 292 13.41 -14.54 25.97
C ASN A 292 13.44 -14.68 24.43
N PRO A 293 14.52 -14.31 23.71
CA PRO A 293 15.79 -13.81 24.23
C PRO A 293 15.63 -12.43 24.88
N PRO A 294 16.34 -12.17 25.99
CA PRO A 294 16.15 -10.95 26.77
C PRO A 294 16.35 -9.72 25.89
N ILE A 295 15.23 -9.09 25.52
CA ILE A 295 15.19 -7.77 24.89
C ILE A 295 15.92 -6.73 25.77
N ALA A 296 16.10 -7.04 27.07
CA ALA A 296 16.87 -6.28 28.04
C ALA A 296 18.33 -5.98 27.63
N ASP A 297 18.94 -6.78 26.75
CA ASP A 297 20.31 -6.53 26.27
C ASP A 297 20.35 -5.70 24.97
N MET A 298 19.20 -5.42 24.35
CA MET A 298 19.13 -4.53 23.20
C MET A 298 19.07 -3.08 23.69
N ASP A 299 20.09 -2.30 23.37
CA ASP A 299 20.10 -0.86 23.69
C ASP A 299 19.05 -0.13 22.84
N PHE A 300 17.96 0.32 23.48
CA PHE A 300 16.94 1.21 22.90
C PHE A 300 17.17 2.68 23.27
N SER A 301 18.23 3.00 24.03
CA SER A 301 18.49 4.36 24.50
C SER A 301 19.07 5.28 23.42
N GLY A 302 19.49 4.73 22.28
CA GLY A 302 19.91 5.49 21.11
C GLY A 302 18.72 6.09 20.36
N ASP A 303 18.56 7.40 20.43
CA ASP A 303 17.55 8.17 19.69
C ASP A 303 17.54 7.85 18.17
N GLU A 304 18.68 7.54 17.59
CA GLU A 304 18.84 7.21 16.16
C GLU A 304 18.23 5.86 15.76
N LEU A 305 17.97 4.99 16.73
CA LEU A 305 17.58 3.61 16.49
C LEU A 305 16.07 3.42 16.33
N CYS A 306 15.28 4.41 16.76
CA CYS A 306 13.83 4.50 16.59
C CYS A 306 13.45 5.62 15.61
N LYS A 307 14.32 6.62 15.42
CA LYS A 307 14.11 7.70 14.45
C LYS A 307 14.33 7.19 13.03
N GLY A 308 13.37 7.45 12.16
CA GLY A 308 13.62 7.46 10.73
C GLY A 308 14.45 8.68 10.29
N THR A 309 14.49 8.97 8.99
CA THR A 309 15.27 10.11 8.48
C THR A 309 14.53 11.43 8.70
N ALA A 310 15.23 12.58 8.58
CA ALA A 310 14.58 13.89 8.57
C ALA A 310 13.48 13.91 7.50
N GLY A 311 12.22 14.13 7.93
CA GLY A 311 11.02 14.08 7.06
C GLY A 311 10.38 12.70 6.88
N ARG A 312 10.95 11.61 7.44
CA ARG A 312 10.42 10.24 7.36
C ARG A 312 10.63 9.47 8.65
N PRO A 313 9.90 9.82 9.70
CA PRO A 313 10.42 9.65 11.04
C PRO A 313 10.09 8.29 11.70
N CYS A 314 9.39 7.38 11.01
CA CYS A 314 9.33 5.94 11.34
C CYS A 314 10.50 5.12 10.76
N LEU A 315 10.73 3.94 11.33
CA LEU A 315 11.75 2.98 10.88
C LEU A 315 11.52 2.48 9.46
N LEU A 316 12.61 2.38 8.68
CA LEU A 316 12.58 1.82 7.33
C LEU A 316 12.09 0.37 7.30
N ALA A 317 12.48 -0.43 8.29
CA ALA A 317 12.08 -1.84 8.41
C ALA A 317 10.57 -2.04 8.59
N LEU A 318 9.81 -0.98 8.93
CA LEU A 318 8.35 -1.05 8.98
C LEU A 318 7.69 -0.72 7.63
N ARG A 319 8.38 -0.04 6.71
CA ARG A 319 7.86 0.25 5.36
C ARG A 319 7.79 -0.99 4.50
N ASN A 320 8.77 -1.89 4.68
CA ASN A 320 8.71 -3.22 4.15
C ASN A 320 7.96 -4.12 5.14
N ARG A 321 6.70 -4.44 4.82
CA ARG A 321 5.87 -5.31 5.63
C ARG A 321 6.52 -6.67 5.92
N ASP A 322 7.30 -7.21 4.98
CA ASP A 322 7.93 -8.53 5.10
C ASP A 322 9.12 -8.48 6.06
N SER A 323 9.74 -7.32 6.27
CA SER A 323 10.79 -7.15 7.29
C SER A 323 10.24 -6.88 8.67
N CYS A 324 8.93 -6.71 8.86
CA CYS A 324 8.36 -6.53 10.18
C CYS A 324 8.14 -7.88 10.89
N ILE A 325 7.84 -8.96 10.14
CA ILE A 325 7.77 -10.33 10.66
C ILE A 325 8.82 -11.20 9.95
N VAL A 326 9.83 -11.67 10.68
CA VAL A 326 10.81 -12.64 10.15
C VAL A 326 10.94 -13.83 11.09
N ALA A 327 11.28 -15.00 10.54
CA ALA A 327 11.42 -16.24 11.31
C ALA A 327 12.53 -16.17 12.36
N GLU A 328 13.61 -15.44 12.07
CA GLU A 328 14.71 -15.16 13.00
C GLU A 328 14.78 -13.64 13.27
N PRO A 329 14.05 -13.14 14.29
CA PRO A 329 13.93 -11.71 14.52
C PRO A 329 15.27 -11.09 14.96
N THR A 330 15.70 -10.08 14.21
CA THR A 330 16.77 -9.16 14.58
C THR A 330 16.23 -8.02 15.44
N ALA A 331 17.13 -7.24 16.06
CA ALA A 331 16.75 -6.03 16.78
C ALA A 331 15.92 -5.04 15.93
N ALA A 332 16.18 -4.95 14.62
CA ALA A 332 15.42 -4.10 13.72
C ALA A 332 13.97 -4.59 13.54
N ASN A 333 13.77 -5.92 13.52
CA ASN A 333 12.45 -6.51 13.37
C ASN A 333 11.60 -6.27 14.62
N TYR A 334 12.16 -6.47 15.82
CA TYR A 334 11.46 -6.18 17.08
C TYR A 334 11.04 -4.70 17.19
N ARG A 335 11.91 -3.79 16.78
CA ARG A 335 11.58 -2.35 16.75
C ARG A 335 10.49 -2.03 15.74
N ALA A 336 10.50 -2.67 14.57
CA ALA A 336 9.43 -2.52 13.59
C ALA A 336 8.09 -3.02 14.16
N GLN A 337 8.07 -4.14 14.90
CA GLN A 337 6.87 -4.63 15.59
C GLN A 337 6.37 -3.66 16.67
N CYS A 338 7.27 -3.13 17.51
CA CYS A 338 6.88 -2.13 18.51
C CYS A 338 6.32 -0.86 17.85
N ALA A 339 6.95 -0.37 16.78
CA ALA A 339 6.44 0.75 16.00
C ALA A 339 5.07 0.43 15.37
N ALA A 340 4.86 -0.78 14.84
CA ALA A 340 3.58 -1.22 14.31
C ALA A 340 2.49 -1.22 15.38
N ALA A 341 2.81 -1.72 16.59
CA ALA A 341 1.90 -1.70 17.73
C ALA A 341 1.57 -0.27 18.16
N GLY A 342 2.54 0.64 18.13
CA GLY A 342 2.34 2.06 18.39
C GLY A 342 1.35 2.71 17.43
N ILE A 343 1.48 2.43 16.13
CA ILE A 343 0.56 2.91 15.11
C ILE A 343 -0.83 2.31 15.32
N ALA A 344 -0.93 0.99 15.52
CA ALA A 344 -2.20 0.33 15.78
C ALA A 344 -2.87 0.88 17.04
N LYS A 345 -2.11 1.16 18.11
CA LYS A 345 -2.61 1.80 19.33
C LYS A 345 -3.03 3.24 19.11
N PHE A 346 -2.28 4.03 18.36
CA PHE A 346 -2.69 5.40 18.04
C PHE A 346 -4.02 5.43 17.29
N VAL A 347 -4.13 4.65 16.22
CA VAL A 347 -5.38 4.57 15.44
C VAL A 347 -6.50 3.95 16.29
N SER A 348 -6.14 3.00 17.16
CA SER A 348 -7.12 2.37 18.03
C SER A 348 -7.62 3.33 19.12
N GLU A 349 -6.76 3.83 19.98
CA GLU A 349 -7.14 4.36 21.29
C GLU A 349 -7.11 5.89 21.39
N ASN A 350 -6.51 6.60 20.42
CA ASN A 350 -6.41 8.05 20.53
C ASN A 350 -7.78 8.72 20.30
N VAL A 351 -8.34 9.33 21.35
CA VAL A 351 -9.69 9.94 21.30
C VAL A 351 -9.73 11.22 20.46
N ALA A 352 -8.60 11.93 20.32
CA ALA A 352 -8.52 13.20 19.62
C ALA A 352 -8.22 13.03 18.11
N ALA A 353 -7.48 11.99 17.74
CA ALA A 353 -6.96 11.81 16.38
C ALA A 353 -7.04 10.37 15.84
N GLY A 354 -7.32 9.40 16.71
CA GLY A 354 -7.53 8.00 16.35
C GLY A 354 -8.97 7.77 15.88
N TRP A 355 -9.27 6.53 15.51
CA TRP A 355 -10.59 6.15 14.99
C TRP A 355 -11.66 5.98 16.08
N LEU A 356 -11.27 5.92 17.37
CA LEU A 356 -12.23 6.00 18.48
C LEU A 356 -12.58 7.45 18.77
N SER A 357 -13.72 7.91 18.26
CA SER A 357 -14.46 9.01 18.88
C SER A 357 -15.74 8.45 19.49
N ASN A 358 -15.83 8.45 20.82
CA ASN A 358 -17.07 8.16 21.55
C ASN A 358 -18.26 8.90 20.92
#